data_AF-A0A954CZN2-F1
#
_entry.id   AF-A0A954CZN2-F1
#
_cell.length_a   1.000
_cell.length_b   1.000
_cell.length_c   1.000
_cell.angle_alpha   90.00
_cell.angle_beta   90.00
_cell.angle_gamma   90.00
#
_symmetry.space_group_name_H-M   'P 1'
#
loop_
_entity.id
_entity.type
_entity.pdbx_description
1 polymer ?
#
loop_
_entity_poly.entity_id
_entity_poly.type
_entity_poly.pdbx_seq_one_letter_code
_entity_poly.pdbx_strand_id
1 'polypeptide(L)' 'RHRHRGAEELLVLRGGFRDDAGVYRAGTFCRFEDGTTHHPVALDEGEPCVFFAIAAEGIDLFRDGA' A
#
# COMPACT_ATOMS: atom_id res chain seq x y z
N ARG A 1 1.76 7.55 -6.50
CA ARG A 1 0.56 7.73 -5.64
C ARG A 1 -0.66 7.15 -6.36
N HIS A 2 -1.62 6.58 -5.65
CA HIS A 2 -2.83 6.01 -6.26
C HIS A 2 -4.05 6.07 -5.33
N ARG A 3 -5.25 5.98 -5.91
CA ARG A 3 -6.53 5.87 -5.21
C ARG A 3 -7.12 4.48 -5.41
N HIS A 4 -7.70 3.91 -4.36
CA HIS A 4 -8.38 2.62 -4.41
C HIS A 4 -9.82 2.80 -4.92
N ARG A 5 -10.32 1.90 -5.78
CA ARG A 5 -11.71 1.90 -6.28
C ARG A 5 -12.63 0.95 -5.52
N GLY A 6 -12.11 0.30 -4.50
CA GLY A 6 -12.78 -0.62 -3.60
C GLY A 6 -11.87 -0.86 -2.41
N ALA A 7 -12.28 -1.72 -1.48
CA ALA A 7 -11.42 -2.04 -0.35
C ALA A 7 -10.15 -2.81 -0.80
N GLU A 8 -9.02 -2.50 -0.17
CA GLU A 8 -7.80 -3.32 -0.23
C GLU A 8 -7.55 -3.95 1.15
N GLU A 9 -7.31 -5.25 1.15
CA GLU A 9 -6.83 -5.98 2.32
C GLU A 9 -5.44 -6.52 2.01
N LEU A 10 -4.47 -6.23 2.89
CA LEU A 10 -3.10 -6.63 2.67
C LEU A 10 -2.45 -7.21 3.93
N LEU A 11 -1.51 -8.12 3.71
CA LEU A 11 -0.61 -8.66 4.73
C LEU A 11 0.83 -8.44 4.29
N VAL A 12 1.62 -7.77 5.13
CA VAL A 12 3.06 -7.61 4.90
C VAL A 12 3.76 -8.94 5.25
N LEU A 13 4.42 -9.54 4.27
CA LEU A 13 5.10 -10.83 4.39
C LEU A 13 6.59 -10.67 4.75
N ARG A 14 7.25 -9.63 4.23
CA ARG A 14 8.67 -9.34 4.47
C ARG A 14 8.95 -7.84 4.39
N GLY A 15 9.92 -7.36 5.18
CA GLY A 15 10.31 -5.96 5.22
C GLY A 15 9.19 -5.09 5.77
N GLY A 16 8.92 -3.97 5.10
CA GLY A 16 7.79 -3.10 5.40
C GLY A 16 7.71 -1.90 4.48
N PHE A 17 6.60 -1.18 4.56
CA PHE A 17 6.39 0.08 3.87
C PHE A 17 5.84 1.15 4.82
N ARG A 18 5.90 2.40 4.38
CA ARG A 18 5.23 3.53 5.01
C ARG A 18 4.38 4.28 4.00
N ASP A 19 3.33 4.91 4.49
CA ASP A 19 2.58 5.94 3.81
C ASP A 19 2.25 7.08 4.81
N ASP A 20 1.35 8.00 4.43
CA ASP A 20 0.96 9.13 5.28
C ASP A 20 0.18 8.70 6.53
N ALA A 21 -0.39 7.50 6.55
CA ALA A 21 -1.14 6.97 7.68
C ALA A 21 -0.26 6.22 8.69
N GLY A 22 0.89 5.67 8.26
CA GLY A 22 1.82 5.05 9.20
C GLY A 22 2.88 4.15 8.58
N VAL A 23 3.43 3.29 9.44
CA VAL A 23 4.49 2.32 9.12
C VAL A 23 3.96 0.91 9.35
N TYR A 24 4.07 0.06 8.32
CA TYR A 24 3.57 -1.31 8.32
C TYR A 24 4.72 -2.27 8.09
N ARG A 25 5.02 -3.10 9.09
CA ARG A 25 6.12 -4.10 9.05
C ARG A 25 5.57 -5.51 8.82
N ALA A 26 6.44 -6.45 8.49
CA ALA A 26 6.09 -7.87 8.38
C ALA A 26 5.20 -8.34 9.53
N GLY A 27 4.12 -9.05 9.20
CA GLY A 27 3.06 -9.47 10.12
C GLY A 27 1.91 -8.47 10.28
N THR A 28 2.02 -7.26 9.74
CA THR A 28 0.90 -6.29 9.78
C THR A 28 -0.16 -6.66 8.76
N PHE A 29 -1.40 -6.81 9.22
CA PHE A 29 -2.59 -6.84 8.38
C PHE A 29 -3.21 -5.44 8.36
N CYS A 30 -3.54 -4.95 7.17
CA CYS A 30 -4.16 -3.65 6.97
C CYS A 30 -5.40 -3.79 6.09
N ARG A 31 -6.38 -2.93 6.34
CA ARG A 31 -7.52 -2.74 5.46
C ARG A 31 -7.62 -1.26 5.10
N PHE A 32 -7.56 -0.97 3.82
CA PHE A 32 -7.80 0.35 3.26
C PHE A 32 -9.20 0.36 2.63
N GLU A 33 -10.03 1.31 3.05
CA GLU A 33 -11.40 1.42 2.52
C GLU A 33 -11.42 2.06 1.13
N ASP A 34 -12.56 1.92 0.45
CA ASP A 34 -12.81 2.58 -0.83
C ASP A 34 -12.53 4.10 -0.76
N GLY A 35 -11.97 4.63 -1.84
CA GLY A 35 -11.63 6.06 -1.98
C GLY A 35 -10.36 6.50 -1.25
N THR A 36 -9.74 5.65 -0.43
CA THR A 36 -8.45 5.97 0.19
C THR A 36 -7.38 6.20 -0.87
N THR A 37 -6.45 7.11 -0.57
CA THR A 37 -5.35 7.48 -1.47
C THR A 37 -4.06 7.46 -0.70
N HIS A 38 -3.05 6.78 -1.23
CA HIS A 38 -1.75 6.73 -0.58
C HIS A 38 -0.59 6.59 -1.58
N HIS A 39 0.62 6.66 -1.04
CA HIS A 39 1.86 6.46 -1.79
C HIS A 39 2.81 5.59 -0.95
N PRO A 40 2.70 4.25 -1.06
CA PRO A 40 3.54 3.34 -0.32
C PRO A 40 5.01 3.47 -0.72
N VAL A 41 5.90 3.56 0.27
CA VAL A 41 7.36 3.59 0.10
C VAL A 41 7.99 2.50 0.98
N ALA A 42 8.87 1.68 0.42
CA ALA A 42 9.60 0.67 1.18
C ALA A 42 10.45 1.33 2.30
N LEU A 43 10.56 0.67 3.46
CA LEU A 43 11.27 1.22 4.62
C LEU A 43 12.80 1.16 4.49
N ASP A 44 13.32 0.13 3.82
CA ASP A 44 14.75 -0.15 3.68
C ASP A 44 15.08 -0.40 2.21
N GLU A 45 16.17 0.20 1.72
CA GLU A 45 16.66 0.05 0.35
C GLU A 45 17.35 -1.31 0.11
N GLY A 46 17.84 -1.97 1.16
CA GLY A 46 18.55 -3.25 1.10
C GLY A 46 17.68 -4.49 1.36
N GLU A 47 16.46 -4.32 1.88
CA GLU A 47 15.52 -5.41 2.13
C GLU A 47 14.26 -5.27 1.27
N PRO A 48 13.87 -6.29 0.48
CA PRO A 48 12.63 -6.23 -0.27
C PRO A 48 11.41 -6.17 0.66
N CYS A 49 10.56 -5.19 0.41
CA CYS A 49 9.20 -5.18 0.93
C CYS A 49 8.33 -6.11 0.08
N VAL A 50 7.75 -7.13 0.70
CA VAL A 50 6.85 -8.08 0.05
C VAL A 50 5.55 -8.10 0.84
N PHE A 51 4.43 -7.88 0.17
CA PHE A 51 3.10 -8.02 0.73
C PHE A 51 2.19 -8.78 -0.23
N PHE A 52 1.21 -9.48 0.32
CA PHE A 52 0.08 -10.01 -0.43
C PHE A 52 -1.08 -9.04 -0.27
N ALA A 53 -1.68 -8.62 -1.38
CA ALA A 53 -2.82 -7.69 -1.38
C ALA A 53 -3.95 -8.23 -2.25
N ILE A 54 -5.17 -8.04 -1.76
CA ILE A 54 -6.41 -8.20 -2.51
C ILE A 54 -6.99 -6.80 -2.70
N ALA A 55 -6.89 -6.26 -3.91
CA ALA A 55 -7.44 -4.95 -4.25
C ALA A 55 -8.76 -5.10 -5.01
N ALA A 56 -9.89 -4.84 -4.36
CA ALA A 56 -11.18 -4.84 -5.01
C ALA A 56 -11.25 -3.70 -6.03
N GLU A 57 -11.71 -4.00 -7.25
CA GLU A 57 -11.94 -3.03 -8.34
C GLU A 57 -10.68 -2.28 -8.85
N GLY A 58 -9.50 -2.60 -8.31
CA GLY A 58 -8.21 -2.05 -8.71
C GLY A 58 -7.99 -0.61 -8.25
N ILE A 59 -7.12 0.11 -8.97
CA ILE A 59 -6.65 1.44 -8.58
C ILE A 59 -6.73 2.45 -9.73
N ASP A 60 -6.84 3.72 -9.36
CA ASP A 60 -6.57 4.86 -10.24
C ASP A 60 -5.14 5.38 -9.97
N LEU A 61 -4.29 5.39 -10.99
CA LEU A 61 -2.93 5.93 -10.88
C LEU A 61 -2.94 7.44 -11.11
N PHE A 62 -2.41 8.20 -10.15
CA PHE A 62 -2.11 9.60 -10.38
C PHE A 62 -0.81 9.70 -11.16
N ARG A 63 -0.84 10.37 -12.32
CA ARG A 63 0.35 10.75 -13.06
C ARG A 63 0.76 12.15 -12.58
N ASP A 64 1.95 12.27 -12.00
CA ASP A 64 2.50 13.59 -11.70
C ASP A 64 2.91 14.26 -13.03
N GLY A 65 2.27 15.38 -13.38
CA GLY A 65 2.59 16.17 -14.57
C GLY A 65 1.45 16.32 -15.60
N ALA A 66 0.43 17.09 -15.23
CA ALA A 66 -0.28 18.01 -16.12
C ALA A 66 -0.37 19.37 -15.40
#